data_AF-A0A349R122-F1
#
_entry.id   AF-A0A349R122-F1
#
_cell.length_a   1.000
_cell.length_b   1.000
_cell.length_c   1.000
_cell.angle_alpha   90.00
_cell.angle_beta   90.00
_cell.angle_gamma   90.00
#
_symmetry.space_group_name_H-M   'P 1'
#
loop_
_entity.id
_entity.type
_entity.pdbx_description
1 polymer ?
#
loop_
_entity_poly.entity_id
_entity_poly.type
_entity_poly.pdbx_seq_one_letter_code
_entity_poly.pdbx_strand_id
1 'polypeptide(L)' 'MARDLKFTRNIGIAAHIDAGKTTTTERILYYSGVNHKIGEVHEGASTMDWMEQE' A
#
# COMPACT_ATOMS: atom_id res chain seq x y z
N MET A 1 12.65 11.44 19.95
CA MET A 1 12.38 10.03 20.30
C MET A 1 12.74 9.18 19.09
N ALA A 2 13.79 8.36 19.15
CA ALA A 2 14.11 7.44 18.06
C ALA A 2 13.00 6.38 17.95
N ARG A 3 12.55 6.05 16.74
CA ARG A 3 11.56 4.97 16.54
C ARG A 3 12.18 3.64 16.98
N ASP A 4 11.44 2.88 17.79
CA ASP A 4 11.89 1.56 18.24
C ASP A 4 11.92 0.59 17.04
N LEU A 5 13.12 0.08 16.74
CA LEU A 5 13.35 -0.85 15.64
C LEU A 5 12.62 -2.18 15.85
N LYS A 6 12.29 -2.56 17.10
CA LYS A 6 11.53 -3.78 17.41
C LYS A 6 10.17 -3.82 16.71
N PHE A 7 9.53 -2.66 16.55
CA PHE A 7 8.21 -2.54 15.93
C PHE A 7 8.25 -2.06 14.48
N THR A 8 9.43 -1.71 13.96
CA THR A 8 9.58 -1.26 12.57
C THR A 8 9.65 -2.46 11.63
N ARG A 9 8.96 -2.39 10.49
CA ARG A 9 8.99 -3.41 9.43
C ARG A 9 9.23 -2.73 8.09
N ASN A 10 10.36 -3.03 7.46
CA ASN A 10 10.67 -2.61 6.10
C ASN A 10 10.27 -3.75 5.17
N ILE A 11 9.25 -3.53 4.34
CA ILE A 11 8.71 -4.52 3.41
C ILE A 11 8.59 -3.91 2.02
N GLY A 12 8.78 -4.74 0.99
CA GLY A 12 8.57 -4.39 -0.40
C GLY A 12 7.76 -5.47 -1.09
N ILE A 13 6.81 -5.08 -1.93
CA ILE A 13 5.99 -6.00 -2.71
C ILE A 13 6.47 -5.94 -4.15
N ALA A 14 7.12 -7.00 -4.61
CA ALA A 14 7.49 -7.20 -6.00
C ALA A 14 6.62 -8.32 -6.56
N ALA A 15 5.97 -8.06 -7.69
CA ALA A 15 5.13 -9.03 -8.37
C ALA A 15 5.22 -8.82 -9.89
N HIS A 16 4.87 -9.86 -10.65
CA HIS A 16 4.72 -9.75 -12.10
C HIS A 16 3.62 -8.73 -12.46
N ILE A 17 3.62 -8.23 -13.70
CA ILE A 17 2.56 -7.34 -14.17
C ILE A 17 1.21 -8.04 -14.01
N ASP A 18 0.19 -7.28 -13.58
CA ASP A 18 -1.17 -7.74 -13.29
C ASP A 18 -1.32 -8.82 -12.20
N ALA A 19 -0.26 -9.14 -11.44
CA ALA A 19 -0.32 -10.09 -10.32
C ALA A 19 -0.92 -9.50 -9.03
N GLY A 20 -1.45 -8.27 -9.06
CA GLY A 20 -2.14 -7.66 -7.91
C GLY A 20 -1.24 -6.99 -6.86
N LYS A 21 -0.05 -6.51 -7.25
CA LYS A 21 0.84 -5.71 -6.37
C LYS A 21 0.11 -4.53 -5.75
N THR A 22 -0.55 -3.72 -6.58
CA THR A 22 -1.28 -2.51 -6.16
C THR A 22 -2.44 -2.84 -5.23
N THR A 23 -3.25 -3.85 -5.57
CA THR A 23 -4.39 -4.29 -4.74
C THR A 23 -3.95 -4.81 -3.36
N THR A 24 -2.79 -5.46 -3.29
CA THR A 24 -2.22 -5.94 -2.03
C THR A 24 -1.75 -4.76 -1.16
N THR A 25 -1.10 -3.77 -1.77
CA THR A 25 -0.67 -2.55 -1.07
C THR A 25 -1.85 -1.78 -0.48
N GLU A 26 -2.94 -1.57 -1.24
CA GLU A 26 -4.14 -0.87 -0.75
C GLU A 26 -4.74 -1.53 0.50
N ARG A 27 -4.76 -2.88 0.55
CA ARG A 27 -5.23 -3.61 1.73
C ARG A 27 -4.32 -3.41 2.94
N ILE A 28 -3.00 -3.39 2.76
CA ILE A 28 -2.05 -3.11 3.84
C ILE A 28 -2.26 -1.69 4.38
N LEU A 29 -2.46 -0.70 3.51
CA LEU A 29 -2.75 0.68 3.91
C LEU A 29 -4.07 0.80 4.67
N TYR A 30 -5.10 0.06 4.25
CA TYR A 30 -6.38 0.00 4.95
C TYR A 30 -6.25 -0.63 6.35
N TYR A 31 -5.62 -1.81 6.46
CA TYR A 31 -5.48 -2.51 7.74
C TYR A 31 -4.52 -1.83 8.72
N SER A 32 -3.54 -1.08 8.23
CA SER A 32 -2.66 -0.25 9.06
C SER A 32 -3.33 1.04 9.54
N GLY A 33 -4.55 1.34 9.06
CA GLY A 33 -5.29 2.55 9.41
C GLY A 33 -4.74 3.82 8.75
N VAL A 34 -3.85 3.69 7.76
CA VAL A 34 -3.35 4.82 6.97
C VAL A 34 -4.45 5.33 6.04
N ASN A 35 -5.22 4.43 5.44
CA ASN A 35 -6.39 4.75 4.61
C ASN A 35 -7.67 4.19 5.23
N HIS A 36 -8.75 4.98 5.20
CA HIS A 36 -10.06 4.60 5.75
C HIS A 36 -11.06 4.13 4.69
N LYS A 37 -10.64 4.08 3.42
CA LYS A 37 -11.43 3.57 2.29
C LYS A 37 -10.56 2.62 1.49
N ILE A 38 -11.15 1.49 1.07
CA ILE A 38 -10.49 0.56 0.16
C ILE A 38 -10.79 1.04 -1.26
N GLY A 39 -9.78 1.56 -1.94
CA GLY A 39 -9.84 1.84 -3.38
C GLY A 39 -9.59 0.55 -4.16
N GLU A 40 -10.38 0.29 -5.21
CA GLU A 40 -10.05 -0.75 -6.18
C GLU A 40 -9.26 -0.16 -7.35
N VAL A 41 -8.18 -0.84 -7.73
CA VAL A 41 -7.31 -0.48 -8.86
C VAL A 41 -8.10 -0.45 -10.17
N HIS A 42 -9.14 -1.28 -10.28
CA HIS A 42 -9.99 -1.36 -11.47
C HIS A 42 -10.89 -0.14 -11.65
N GLU A 43 -11.14 0.64 -10.59
CA GLU A 43 -11.96 1.86 -10.63
C GLU A 43 -11.12 3.14 -10.70
N GLY A 44 -9.78 3.03 -10.80
CA GLY A 44 -8.86 4.19 -10.77
C GLY A 44 -8.95 4.99 -9.47
N ALA A 45 -9.50 4.37 -8.42
CA ALA A 45 -9.69 4.95 -7.10
C ALA A 45 -8.63 4.45 -6.11
N SER A 46 -7.58 3.77 -6.60
CA SER A 46 -6.49 3.30 -5.76
C SER A 46 -5.72 4.50 -5.23
N THR A 47 -5.45 4.51 -3.93
CA THR A 47 -4.76 5.62 -3.29
C THR A 47 -3.35 5.80 -3.84
N MET A 48 -2.75 4.70 -4.32
CA MET A 48 -1.45 4.68 -4.97
C MET A 48 -1.45 5.30 -6.38
N ASP A 49 -2.60 5.47 -7.05
CA ASP A 49 -2.67 5.93 -8.45
C ASP A 49 -2.28 7.43 -8.60
N TRP A 50 -2.26 8.19 -7.50
CA TRP A 50 -1.93 9.63 -7.49
C TRP A 50 -0.72 9.98 -6.61
N MET A 51 -0.06 8.97 -6.04
CA MET A 51 1.18 9.22 -5.28
C MET A 51 2.29 9.57 -6.26
N GLU A 52 3.09 10.59 -5.94
CA GLU A 52 4.15 11.17 -6.77
C GLU A 52 5.29 10.19 -7.17
N GLN A 53 5.14 8.92 -6.79
CA GLN A 53 6.11 7.84 -6.94
C GLN A 53 5.58 6.77 -7.91
N GLU A 54 5.23 7.20 -9.12
CA GLU A 54 5.19 6.36 -10.33
C GLU A 54 6.60 6.16 -10.92
#